data_AF-A0A1Q7FBR5-F1
#
_entry.id   AF-A0A1Q7FBR5-F1
#
_cell.length_a   1.000
_cell.length_b   1.000
_cell.length_c   1.000
_cell.angle_alpha   90.00
_cell.angle_beta   90.00
_cell.angle_gamma   90.00
#
_symmetry.space_group_name_H-M   'P 1'
#
loop_
_entity.id
_entity.type
_entity.pdbx_description
1 polymer ?
#
loop_
_entity_poly.entity_id
_entity_poly.type
_entity_poly.pdbx_seq_one_letter_code
_entity_poly.pdbx_strand_id
1 'polypeptide(L)'
;MADVKSNSNNLYGHLVANSLFTSRQLSIISKKLQGGGRAQNISSGAYYRQVGQCREKVNAVLYSMILLQSTGIVQPEALTALSRLVEQLRVIFASESSDVASRLSVNDVISVIDQLVKRMSKL
;
A
#
# COMPACT_ATOMS: atom_id res chain seq x y z
N MET A 1 15.37 7.65 19.86
CA MET A 1 14.60 6.39 19.71
C MET A 1 13.13 6.58 19.27
N ALA A 2 12.60 7.80 19.17
CA ALA A 2 11.22 8.04 18.70
C ALA A 2 11.07 8.25 17.18
N ASP A 3 12.16 8.56 16.47
CA ASP A 3 12.13 9.07 15.09
C ASP A 3 11.85 7.98 14.02
N VAL A 4 12.41 6.78 14.18
CA VAL A 4 12.30 5.70 13.17
C VAL A 4 10.87 5.15 13.09
N LYS A 5 10.19 5.02 14.23
CA LYS A 5 8.78 4.59 14.30
C LYS A 5 7.85 5.64 13.68
N SER A 6 8.22 6.92 13.75
CA SER A 6 7.49 8.03 13.14
C SER A 6 7.61 8.02 11.61
N ASN A 7 8.81 7.72 11.11
CA ASN A 7 9.16 7.73 9.68
C ASN A 7 8.44 6.64 8.87
N SER A 8 8.50 5.37 9.28
CA SER A 8 7.78 4.28 8.58
C SER A 8 6.25 4.48 8.64
N ASN A 9 5.75 5.05 9.75
CA ASN A 9 4.34 5.39 9.88
C ASN A 9 3.92 6.53 8.94
N ASN A 10 4.78 7.53 8.71
CA ASN A 10 4.51 8.62 7.77
C ASN A 10 4.44 8.08 6.33
N LEU A 11 5.41 7.26 5.92
CA LEU A 11 5.40 6.62 4.60
C LEU A 11 4.18 5.74 4.38
N TYR A 12 3.85 4.88 5.36
CA TYR A 12 2.64 4.06 5.29
C TYR A 12 1.39 4.94 5.22
N GLY A 13 1.31 5.99 6.04
CA GLY A 13 0.22 6.96 6.01
C GLY A 13 0.03 7.63 4.65
N HIS A 14 1.12 8.06 4.01
CA HIS A 14 1.12 8.63 2.67
C HIS A 14 0.57 7.66 1.63
N LEU A 15 1.03 6.40 1.66
CA LEU A 15 0.52 5.35 0.76
C LEU A 15 -0.97 5.10 0.95
N VAL A 16 -1.44 5.04 2.19
CA VAL A 16 -2.88 4.85 2.47
C VAL A 16 -3.69 6.04 1.98
N ALA A 17 -3.24 7.27 2.25
CA ALA A 17 -3.93 8.50 1.87
C ALA A 17 -4.10 8.66 0.34
N ASN A 18 -3.14 8.15 -0.45
CA ASN A 18 -3.18 8.19 -1.91
C ASN A 18 -3.74 6.91 -2.55
N SER A 19 -4.28 5.98 -1.75
CA SER A 19 -4.86 4.72 -2.23
C SER A 19 -6.40 4.74 -2.24
N LEU A 20 -7.00 3.74 -2.88
CA LEU A 20 -8.45 3.52 -2.83
C LEU A 20 -8.93 2.90 -1.49
N PHE A 21 -8.02 2.54 -0.58
CA PHE A 21 -8.34 1.84 0.67
C PHE A 21 -8.25 2.76 1.87
N THR A 22 -9.16 2.57 2.82
CA THR A 22 -9.07 3.21 4.14
C THR A 22 -8.21 2.39 5.08
N SER A 23 -7.63 3.02 6.12
CA SER A 23 -6.87 2.31 7.17
C SER A 23 -7.70 1.19 7.82
N ARG A 24 -9.01 1.40 7.99
CA ARG A 24 -9.92 0.36 8.50
C ARG A 24 -10.02 -0.82 7.53
N GLN A 25 -10.17 -0.58 6.23
CA GLN A 25 -10.23 -1.66 5.24
C GLN A 25 -8.92 -2.46 5.20
N LEU A 26 -7.77 -1.78 5.25
CA LEU A 26 -6.46 -2.44 5.30
C LEU A 26 -6.28 -3.27 6.58
N SER A 27 -6.77 -2.78 7.73
CA SER A 27 -6.74 -3.57 8.98
C SER A 27 -7.60 -4.84 8.90
N ILE A 28 -8.74 -4.78 8.21
CA ILE A 28 -9.63 -5.93 8.00
C ILE A 28 -8.97 -6.94 7.08
N ILE A 29 -8.35 -6.49 5.99
CA ILE A 29 -7.59 -7.32 5.05
C ILE A 29 -6.43 -8.01 5.78
N SER A 30 -5.60 -7.26 6.52
CA SER A 30 -4.46 -7.79 7.27
C SER A 30 -4.89 -8.88 8.26
N LYS A 31 -5.93 -8.63 9.08
CA LYS A 31 -6.47 -9.62 10.00
C LYS A 31 -6.97 -10.87 9.28
N LYS A 32 -7.68 -10.71 8.16
CA LYS A 32 -8.20 -11.82 7.37
C LYS A 32 -7.06 -12.70 6.81
N LEU A 33 -5.98 -12.08 6.32
CA LEU A 33 -4.79 -12.79 5.81
C LEU A 33 -4.04 -13.54 6.91
N GLN A 34 -3.99 -13.00 8.14
CA GLN A 34 -3.38 -13.65 9.30
C GLN A 34 -4.25 -14.74 9.93
N GLY A 35 -5.41 -15.07 9.34
CA GLY A 35 -6.38 -16.02 9.92
C GLY A 35 -7.06 -15.51 11.19
N GLY A 36 -6.94 -14.21 11.50
CA GLY A 36 -7.51 -13.59 12.69
C GLY A 36 -9.03 -13.50 12.65
N GLY A 37 -9.65 -13.57 13.83
CA GLY A 37 -11.10 -13.43 14.01
C GLY A 37 -11.60 -11.98 13.94
N ARG A 38 -12.93 -11.82 14.06
CA ARG A 38 -13.58 -10.50 14.16
C ARG A 38 -13.11 -9.76 15.42
N ALA A 39 -13.07 -8.42 15.36
CA ALA A 39 -12.89 -7.61 16.55
C ALA A 39 -14.11 -7.76 17.50
N GLN A 40 -13.90 -7.60 18.81
CA GLN A 40 -14.97 -7.81 19.80
C GLN A 40 -16.14 -6.81 19.65
N ASN A 41 -15.88 -5.63 19.08
CA ASN A 41 -16.83 -4.54 18.92
C ASN A 41 -17.62 -4.55 17.59
N ILE A 42 -17.58 -5.64 16.82
CA ILE A 42 -18.34 -5.77 15.57
C ILE A 42 -19.08 -7.10 15.53
N SER A 43 -20.34 -7.12 15.09
CA SER A 43 -21.09 -8.36 14.90
C SER A 43 -20.46 -9.21 13.80
N SER A 44 -20.63 -10.54 13.85
CA SER A 44 -20.11 -11.44 12.82
C SER A 44 -20.62 -11.06 11.42
N GLY A 45 -21.92 -10.80 11.28
CA GLY A 45 -22.51 -10.41 10.00
C GLY A 45 -21.93 -9.10 9.45
N ALA A 46 -21.75 -8.09 10.29
CA ALA A 46 -21.14 -6.82 9.88
C ALA A 46 -19.67 -7.00 9.48
N TYR A 47 -18.92 -7.84 10.21
CA TYR A 47 -17.52 -8.17 9.87
C TYR A 47 -17.42 -8.84 8.50
N TYR A 48 -18.18 -9.91 8.25
CA TYR A 48 -18.13 -10.61 6.97
C TYR A 48 -18.61 -9.74 5.81
N ARG A 49 -19.57 -8.83 6.03
CA ARG A 49 -19.96 -7.82 5.04
C ARG A 49 -18.78 -6.89 4.70
N GLN A 50 -18.07 -6.39 5.70
CA GLN A 50 -16.88 -5.55 5.46
C GLN A 50 -15.75 -6.32 4.76
N VAL A 51 -15.55 -7.60 5.08
CA VAL A 51 -14.60 -8.47 4.36
C VAL A 51 -15.02 -8.62 2.90
N GLY A 52 -16.31 -8.85 2.62
CA GLY A 52 -16.86 -8.90 1.27
C GLY A 52 -16.58 -7.62 0.47
N GLN A 53 -16.88 -6.46 1.06
CA GLN A 53 -16.60 -5.15 0.46
C GLN A 53 -15.10 -4.92 0.19
N CYS A 54 -14.22 -5.34 1.11
CA CYS A 54 -12.78 -5.26 0.90
C CYS A 54 -12.35 -6.13 -0.28
N ARG A 55 -12.88 -7.36 -0.39
CA ARG A 55 -12.60 -8.27 -1.50
C ARG A 55 -13.08 -7.71 -2.84
N GLU A 56 -14.29 -7.18 -2.91
CA GLU A 56 -14.81 -6.53 -4.11
C GLU A 56 -13.92 -5.37 -4.56
N LYS A 57 -13.46 -4.55 -3.62
CA LYS A 57 -12.54 -3.44 -3.91
C LYS A 57 -11.18 -3.94 -4.41
N VAL A 58 -10.61 -4.99 -3.82
CA VAL A 58 -9.37 -5.61 -4.32
C VAL A 58 -9.56 -6.10 -5.75
N ASN A 59 -10.65 -6.81 -6.04
CA ASN A 59 -10.96 -7.28 -7.40
C ASN A 59 -11.08 -6.11 -8.38
N ALA A 60 -11.76 -5.03 -7.99
CA ALA A 60 -11.91 -3.83 -8.82
C ALA A 60 -10.55 -3.19 -9.15
N VAL A 61 -9.62 -3.13 -8.20
CA VAL A 61 -8.23 -2.66 -8.45
C VAL A 61 -7.52 -3.54 -9.46
N LEU A 62 -7.64 -4.87 -9.33
CA LEU A 62 -6.99 -5.82 -10.26
C LEU A 62 -7.56 -5.70 -11.68
N TYR A 63 -8.89 -5.66 -11.83
CA TYR A 63 -9.53 -5.42 -13.13
C TYR A 63 -9.17 -4.06 -13.72
N SER A 64 -9.09 -3.02 -12.90
CA SER A 64 -8.66 -1.69 -13.35
C SER A 64 -7.22 -1.72 -13.86
N MET A 65 -6.32 -2.40 -13.17
CA MET A 65 -4.93 -2.51 -13.59
C MET A 65 -4.78 -3.27 -14.92
N ILE A 66 -5.55 -4.35 -15.10
CA ILE A 66 -5.62 -5.09 -16.37
C ILE A 66 -6.09 -4.17 -17.50
N LEU A 67 -7.16 -3.40 -17.27
CA LEU A 67 -7.72 -2.48 -18.27
C LEU A 67 -6.73 -1.35 -18.62
N LEU A 68 -6.07 -0.75 -17.64
CA LEU A 68 -5.11 0.33 -17.85
C LEU A 68 -3.87 -0.15 -18.63
N GLN A 69 -3.46 -1.41 -18.43
CA GLN A 69 -2.38 -2.00 -19.22
C GLN A 69 -2.81 -2.34 -20.63
N SER A 70 -3.98 -2.97 -20.81
CA SER A 70 -4.45 -3.40 -22.14
C SER A 70 -4.73 -2.22 -23.07
N THR A 71 -5.07 -1.06 -22.50
CA THR A 71 -5.26 0.21 -23.23
C THR A 71 -3.97 1.01 -23.42
N GLY A 72 -2.84 0.52 -22.89
CA GLY A 72 -1.54 1.17 -23.00
C GLY A 72 -1.39 2.46 -22.19
N ILE A 73 -2.33 2.76 -21.28
CA ILE A 73 -2.24 3.89 -20.33
C ILE A 73 -1.10 3.65 -19.35
N VAL A 74 -0.99 2.42 -18.85
CA VAL A 74 0.14 1.95 -18.05
C VAL A 74 1.04 1.06 -18.91
N GLN A 75 2.30 1.46 -19.07
CA GLN A 75 3.27 0.71 -19.86
C GLN A 75 3.89 -0.48 -19.10
N PRO A 76 4.37 -1.53 -19.79
CA PRO A 76 5.08 -2.63 -19.14
C PRO A 76 6.31 -2.20 -18.31
N GLU A 77 7.01 -1.15 -18.75
CA GLU A 77 8.16 -0.58 -18.06
C GLU A 77 7.75 0.04 -16.72
N ALA A 78 6.56 0.66 -16.67
CA ALA A 78 5.98 1.22 -15.46
C ALA A 78 5.75 0.13 -14.39
N LEU A 79 5.26 -1.04 -14.79
CA LEU A 79 5.09 -2.19 -13.89
C LEU A 79 6.40 -2.71 -13.32
N THR A 80 7.44 -2.73 -14.15
CA THR A 80 8.78 -3.14 -13.73
C THR A 80 9.33 -2.18 -12.69
N ALA A 81 9.16 -0.87 -12.91
CA ALA A 81 9.57 0.16 -11.96
C ALA A 81 8.76 0.08 -10.64
N LEU A 82 7.44 -0.13 -10.72
CA LEU A 82 6.58 -0.36 -9.56
C LEU A 82 7.06 -1.56 -8.73
N SER A 83 7.38 -2.68 -9.38
CA SER A 83 7.84 -3.89 -8.71
C SER A 83 9.14 -3.67 -7.95
N ARG A 84 10.09 -2.93 -8.55
CA ARG A 84 11.35 -2.53 -7.88
C ARG A 84 11.10 -1.62 -6.68
N LEU A 85 10.17 -0.68 -6.81
CA LEU A 85 9.79 0.23 -5.73
C LEU A 85 9.15 -0.52 -4.56
N VAL A 86 8.27 -1.49 -4.83
CA VAL A 86 7.66 -2.35 -3.80
C VAL A 86 8.73 -3.13 -3.03
N GLU A 87 9.76 -3.63 -3.70
CA GLU A 87 10.86 -4.34 -3.03
C GLU A 87 11.69 -3.40 -2.14
N GLN A 88 11.96 -2.17 -2.59
CA GLN A 88 12.62 -1.16 -1.75
C GLN A 88 11.77 -0.80 -0.53
N LEU A 89 10.45 -0.63 -0.70
CA LEU A 89 9.52 -0.39 0.40
C LEU A 89 9.51 -1.53 1.42
N ARG A 90 9.59 -2.79 0.97
CA ARG A 90 9.71 -3.94 1.88
C ARG A 90 10.95 -3.86 2.75
N VAL A 91 12.10 -3.50 2.18
CA VAL A 91 13.33 -3.30 2.94
C VAL A 91 13.15 -2.21 3.99
N ILE A 92 12.56 -1.07 3.62
CA ILE A 92 12.31 0.05 4.55
C ILE A 92 11.35 -0.37 5.69
N PHE A 93 10.26 -1.06 5.37
CA PHE A 93 9.31 -1.53 6.37
C PHE A 93 9.86 -2.64 7.26
N ALA A 94 10.80 -3.45 6.77
CA ALA A 94 11.45 -4.51 7.54
C ALA A 94 12.62 -4.01 8.42
N SER A 95 13.24 -2.88 8.06
CA SER A 95 14.40 -2.33 8.76
C SER A 95 14.01 -1.44 9.94
N GLU A 96 13.13 -1.94 10.81
CA GLU A 96 12.75 -1.30 12.08
C GLU A 96 13.94 -1.15 13.07
N SER A 97 15.12 -1.69 12.76
CA SER A 97 16.28 -1.74 13.67
C SER A 97 17.65 -1.42 13.04
N SER A 98 17.75 -0.94 11.79
CA SER A 98 19.07 -0.70 11.16
C SER A 98 19.40 0.79 10.99
N ASP A 99 20.63 1.15 11.35
CA ASP A 99 21.24 2.49 11.19
C ASP A 99 21.23 3.02 9.73
N VAL A 100 20.84 2.19 8.77
CA VAL A 100 20.75 2.54 7.34
C VAL A 100 19.57 3.50 7.07
N ALA A 101 18.53 3.49 7.90
CA ALA A 101 17.40 4.43 7.83
C ALA A 101 17.79 5.89 8.14
N SER A 102 19.01 6.14 8.64
CA SER A 102 19.48 7.49 8.96
C SER A 102 19.94 8.32 7.75
N ARG A 103 20.14 7.71 6.56
CA ARG A 103 20.69 8.41 5.38
C ARG A 103 19.70 8.74 4.27
N LEU A 104 18.56 8.06 4.20
CA LEU A 104 17.46 8.38 3.28
C LEU A 104 16.31 8.96 4.09
N SER A 105 16.01 10.25 3.91
CA SER A 105 14.85 10.81 4.59
C SER A 105 13.59 10.18 3.98
N VAL A 106 12.61 9.84 4.81
CA VAL A 106 11.32 9.30 4.31
C VAL A 106 10.66 10.25 3.31
N ASN A 107 10.90 11.56 3.43
CA ASN A 107 10.43 12.56 2.48
C ASN A 107 11.03 12.36 1.08
N ASP A 108 12.30 11.96 0.98
CA ASP A 108 12.94 11.64 -0.31
C ASP A 108 12.28 10.41 -0.94
N VAL A 109 12.00 9.39 -0.13
CA VAL A 109 11.30 8.17 -0.58
C VAL A 109 9.89 8.49 -1.07
N ILE A 110 9.13 9.30 -0.33
CA ILE A 110 7.80 9.79 -0.71
C ILE A 110 7.87 10.56 -2.03
N SER A 111 8.84 11.48 -2.18
CA SER A 111 9.04 12.25 -3.40
C SER A 111 9.32 11.35 -4.61
N VAL A 112 10.16 10.31 -4.44
CA VAL A 112 10.44 9.33 -5.51
C VAL A 112 9.19 8.54 -5.89
N ILE A 113 8.38 8.11 -4.91
CA ILE A 113 7.11 7.43 -5.16
C ILE A 113 6.17 8.32 -5.98
N ASP A 114 5.98 9.57 -5.55
CA ASP A 114 5.05 10.50 -6.21
C ASP A 114 5.52 10.82 -7.64
N GLN A 115 6.82 11.00 -7.86
CA GLN A 115 7.39 11.19 -9.19
C GLN A 115 7.22 9.96 -10.07
N LEU A 116 7.41 8.76 -9.51
CA LEU A 116 7.23 7.51 -10.24
C LEU A 116 5.77 7.36 -10.68
N VAL A 117 4.82 7.52 -9.75
CA VAL A 117 3.38 7.43 -10.05
C VAL A 117 2.98 8.38 -11.17
N LYS A 118 3.48 9.62 -11.16
CA LYS A 118 3.25 10.60 -12.23
C LYS A 118 3.82 10.15 -13.58
N ARG A 119 5.01 9.54 -13.61
CA ARG A 119 5.65 9.05 -14.85
C ARG A 119 5.01 7.78 -15.39
N MET A 120 4.35 6.99 -14.54
CA MET A 120 3.70 5.74 -14.92
C MET A 120 2.36 5.95 -15.63
N SER A 121 1.76 7.13 -15.47
CA SER A 121 0.57 7.57 -16.21
C SER A 121 1.01 8.32 -17.47
N LYS A 122 0.38 8.02 -18.62
CA LYS A 122 0.51 8.81 -19.85
C LYS A 122 -0.37 10.07 -19.88
N LEU A 123 -1.19 10.25 -18.84
CA LEU A 123 -1.98 11.44 -18.56
C LEU A 123 -1.21 12.29 -17.54
#